data_AF-A0A968VGP1-F1
#
_entry.id   AF-A0A968VGP1-F1
#
_cell.length_a   1.000
_cell.length_b   1.000
_cell.length_c   1.000
_cell.angle_alpha   90.00
_cell.angle_beta   90.00
_cell.angle_gamma   90.00
#
_symmetry.space_group_name_H-M   'P 1'
#
loop_
_entity.id
_entity.type
_entity.pdbx_description
1 polymer ?
#
loop_
_entity_poly.entity_id
_entity_poly.type
_entity_poly.pdbx_seq_one_letter_code
_entity_poly.pdbx_strand_id
1 'polypeptide(L)'
;MSDRPSNPRTSAARQLEGRFGLTLEQWENIIEIVATVLLSLAALATSWSGYQASLYNGEMSTLYNRAAVKRVEATRAVTLANQQIQVDLELFTSWLDAYASGNTRLVDFYQTRFEPEFARAFAVGSLRDPLNNPAAVRQPLRPARLRTAGPCRGRRLTQESEEMFERGNAAGAIGDNYVLNTVVLALVLFLGALEPRLNALSLRTVIIVMALLLLLYGLFNLLRYPLFINGG
;
A
#
# COMPACT_ATOMS: atom_id res chain seq x y z
N MET A 1 64.88 27.37 -34.07
CA MET A 1 64.24 27.49 -32.74
C MET A 1 62.91 28.22 -32.92
N SER A 2 61.82 27.49 -33.08
CA SER A 2 60.45 27.96 -32.78
C SER A 2 59.58 26.72 -32.75
N ASP A 3 59.59 26.08 -31.58
CA ASP A 3 58.77 24.92 -31.27
C ASP A 3 57.33 25.44 -31.10
N ARG A 4 56.47 25.20 -32.09
CA ARG A 4 55.06 25.61 -31.99
C ARG A 4 54.40 24.73 -30.93
N PRO A 5 53.69 25.29 -29.94
CA PRO A 5 53.00 24.49 -28.95
C PRO A 5 51.99 23.58 -29.66
N SER A 6 52.22 22.28 -29.58
CA SER A 6 51.31 21.26 -30.10
C SER A 6 49.95 21.45 -29.44
N ASN A 7 48.96 21.91 -30.20
CA ASN A 7 47.62 22.15 -29.70
C ASN A 7 47.05 20.82 -29.15
N PRO A 8 46.64 20.75 -27.86
CA PRO A 8 46.18 19.51 -27.25
C PRO A 8 45.00 18.88 -28.01
N ARG A 9 44.19 19.70 -28.69
CA ARG A 9 43.09 19.26 -29.57
C ARG A 9 43.54 18.34 -30.70
N THR A 10 44.70 18.61 -31.31
CA THR A 10 45.23 17.82 -32.44
C THR A 10 45.87 16.52 -32.00
N SER A 11 46.30 16.42 -30.74
CA SER A 11 46.93 15.21 -30.18
C SER A 11 45.89 14.17 -29.76
N ALA A 12 44.81 14.58 -29.09
CA ALA A 12 43.70 13.70 -28.73
C ALA A 12 42.90 13.25 -29.97
N ALA A 13 42.74 14.13 -30.96
CA ALA A 13 42.10 13.83 -32.24
C ALA A 13 42.85 12.71 -33.00
N ARG A 14 44.18 12.81 -33.14
CA ARG A 14 45.01 11.77 -33.79
C ARG A 14 44.98 10.43 -33.06
N GLN A 15 44.80 10.45 -31.74
CA GLN A 15 44.79 9.25 -30.90
C GLN A 15 43.49 8.43 -31.05
N LEU A 16 42.38 9.08 -31.42
CA LEU A 16 41.11 8.41 -31.73
C LEU A 16 41.05 7.96 -33.20
N GLU A 17 41.61 8.75 -34.12
CA GLU A 17 41.69 8.45 -35.56
C GLU A 17 42.44 7.13 -35.84
N GLY A 18 43.49 6.84 -35.08
CA GLY A 18 44.29 5.62 -35.24
C GLY A 18 43.71 4.34 -34.62
N ARG A 19 42.67 4.41 -33.79
CA ARG A 19 42.18 3.25 -33.02
C ARG A 19 40.96 2.56 -33.66
N PHE A 20 40.21 3.26 -34.51
CA PHE A 20 38.98 2.72 -35.12
C PHE A 20 38.72 3.13 -36.59
N GLY A 21 39.59 3.94 -37.23
CA GLY A 21 39.50 4.23 -38.68
C GLY A 21 38.31 5.10 -39.12
N LEU A 22 37.64 5.79 -38.20
CA LEU A 22 36.50 6.68 -38.46
C LEU A 22 36.91 8.16 -38.34
N THR A 23 36.33 9.02 -39.18
CA THR A 23 36.56 10.48 -39.11
C THR A 23 35.79 11.12 -37.95
N LEU A 24 36.23 12.29 -37.48
CA LEU A 24 35.56 13.05 -36.39
C LEU A 24 34.08 13.34 -36.69
N GLU A 25 33.76 13.73 -37.93
CA GLU A 25 32.37 13.99 -38.35
C GLU A 25 31.49 12.72 -38.29
N GLN A 26 32.05 11.55 -38.64
CA GLN A 26 31.32 10.28 -38.53
C GLN A 26 31.01 9.94 -37.07
N TRP A 27 31.94 10.19 -36.15
CA TRP A 27 31.73 9.99 -34.72
C TRP A 27 30.66 10.92 -34.14
N GLU A 28 30.65 12.19 -34.54
CA GLU A 28 29.63 13.16 -34.13
C GLU A 28 28.24 12.73 -34.60
N ASN A 29 28.10 12.30 -35.86
CA ASN A 29 26.83 11.80 -36.39
C ASN A 29 26.33 10.55 -35.65
N ILE A 30 27.21 9.60 -35.35
CA ILE A 30 26.84 8.39 -34.58
C ILE A 30 26.36 8.78 -33.18
N ILE A 31 27.06 9.70 -32.52
CA ILE A 31 26.72 10.21 -31.20
C ILE A 31 25.34 10.87 -31.21
N GLU A 32 25.02 11.70 -32.21
CA GLU A 32 23.72 12.36 -32.32
C GLU A 32 22.56 11.38 -32.53
N ILE A 33 22.77 10.37 -33.38
CA ILE A 33 21.78 9.31 -33.61
C ILE A 33 21.54 8.52 -32.31
N VAL A 34 22.62 8.10 -31.64
CA VAL A 34 22.53 7.35 -30.39
C VAL A 34 21.84 8.18 -29.31
N ALA A 35 22.19 9.46 -29.14
CA ALA A 35 21.54 10.35 -28.19
C ALA A 35 20.04 10.48 -28.47
N THR A 36 19.65 10.67 -29.73
CA THR A 36 18.24 10.78 -30.14
C THR A 36 17.45 9.51 -29.83
N VAL A 37 18.02 8.34 -30.10
CA VAL A 37 17.41 7.05 -29.77
C VAL A 37 17.29 6.87 -28.25
N LEU A 38 18.35 7.20 -27.49
CA LEU A 38 18.35 7.12 -26.03
C LEU A 38 17.26 7.99 -25.41
N LEU A 39 17.14 9.25 -25.84
CA LEU A 39 16.09 10.17 -25.37
C LEU A 39 14.69 9.66 -25.70
N SER A 40 14.49 9.14 -26.91
CA SER A 40 13.19 8.60 -27.34
C SER A 40 12.77 7.39 -26.50
N LEU A 41 13.69 6.45 -26.27
CA LEU A 41 13.44 5.28 -25.43
C LEU A 41 13.21 5.67 -23.97
N ALA A 42 14.01 6.60 -23.44
CA ALA A 42 13.85 7.09 -22.07
C ALA A 42 12.50 7.78 -21.87
N ALA A 43 12.02 8.57 -22.85
CA ALA A 43 10.72 9.23 -22.78
C ALA A 43 9.56 8.22 -22.75
N LEU A 44 9.59 7.21 -23.62
CA LEU A 44 8.58 6.14 -23.64
C LEU A 44 8.59 5.34 -22.33
N ALA A 45 9.76 4.96 -21.85
CA ALA A 45 9.91 4.25 -20.58
C ALA A 45 9.42 5.09 -19.39
N THR A 46 9.68 6.40 -19.40
CA THR A 46 9.22 7.33 -18.35
C THR A 46 7.71 7.42 -18.34
N SER A 47 7.09 7.58 -19.52
CA SER A 47 5.64 7.62 -19.66
C SER A 47 4.99 6.32 -19.19
N TRP A 48 5.53 5.17 -19.59
CA TRP A 48 5.03 3.87 -19.15
C TRP A 48 5.14 3.67 -17.63
N SER A 49 6.28 4.03 -17.05
CA SER A 49 6.51 3.92 -15.62
C SER A 49 5.56 4.84 -14.83
N GLY A 50 5.33 6.07 -15.29
CA GLY A 50 4.34 6.97 -14.69
C GLY A 50 2.90 6.45 -14.78
N TYR A 51 2.53 5.86 -15.92
CA TYR A 51 1.22 5.23 -16.09
C TYR A 51 0.99 4.07 -15.12
N GLN A 52 1.95 3.13 -15.04
CA GLN A 52 1.86 1.99 -14.12
C GLN A 52 1.82 2.44 -12.65
N ALA A 53 2.64 3.43 -12.27
CA ALA A 53 2.59 4.01 -10.93
C ALA A 53 1.19 4.54 -10.59
N SER A 54 0.55 5.26 -11.51
CA SER A 54 -0.81 5.78 -11.31
C SER A 54 -1.85 4.69 -11.14
N LEU A 55 -1.74 3.56 -11.87
CA LEU A 55 -2.66 2.43 -11.74
C LEU A 55 -2.55 1.76 -10.37
N TYR A 56 -1.33 1.43 -9.94
CA TYR A 56 -1.08 0.83 -8.64
C TYR A 56 -1.49 1.74 -7.47
N ASN A 57 -1.23 3.06 -7.58
CA ASN A 57 -1.67 4.02 -6.58
C ASN A 57 -3.20 4.17 -6.53
N GLY A 58 -3.88 4.02 -7.68
CA GLY A 58 -5.34 3.95 -7.76
C GLY A 58 -5.92 2.73 -7.06
N GLU A 59 -5.30 1.55 -7.25
CA GLU A 59 -5.69 0.31 -6.56
C GLU A 59 -5.44 0.40 -5.05
N MET A 60 -4.27 0.90 -4.63
CA MET A 60 -3.95 1.18 -3.23
C MET A 60 -5.02 2.07 -2.57
N SER A 61 -5.38 3.19 -3.22
CA SER A 61 -6.43 4.09 -2.72
C SER A 61 -7.78 3.39 -2.60
N THR A 62 -8.14 2.57 -3.58
CA THR A 62 -9.39 1.78 -3.55
C THR A 62 -9.40 0.78 -2.39
N LEU A 63 -8.30 0.06 -2.18
CA LEU A 63 -8.13 -0.90 -1.09
C LEU A 63 -8.18 -0.22 0.28
N TYR A 64 -7.51 0.92 0.44
CA TYR A 64 -7.58 1.72 1.67
C TYR A 64 -8.97 2.26 1.96
N ASN A 65 -9.70 2.73 0.94
CA ASN A 65 -11.09 3.16 1.11
C ASN A 65 -11.98 2.00 1.57
N ARG A 66 -11.83 0.82 0.97
CA ARG A 66 -12.56 -0.38 1.41
C ARG A 66 -12.17 -0.79 2.83
N ALA A 67 -10.89 -0.76 3.18
CA ALA A 67 -10.40 -1.03 4.53
C ALA A 67 -11.02 -0.05 5.55
N ALA A 68 -11.09 1.25 5.23
CA ALA A 68 -11.69 2.26 6.08
C ALA A 68 -13.19 2.02 6.30
N VAL A 69 -13.94 1.70 5.23
CA VAL A 69 -15.37 1.32 5.33
C VAL A 69 -15.54 0.14 6.28
N LYS A 70 -14.73 -0.92 6.12
CA LYS A 70 -14.79 -2.11 7.00
C LYS A 70 -14.49 -1.79 8.45
N ARG A 71 -13.55 -0.89 8.71
CA ARG A 71 -13.23 -0.42 10.07
C ARG A 71 -14.38 0.36 10.72
N VAL A 72 -15.08 1.18 9.94
CA VAL A 72 -16.31 1.87 10.40
C VAL A 72 -17.41 0.87 10.69
N GLU A 73 -17.65 -0.11 9.79
CA GLU A 73 -18.63 -1.18 10.02
C GLU A 73 -18.30 -2.01 11.26
N ALA A 74 -17.01 -2.33 11.49
CA ALA A 74 -16.55 -3.04 12.67
C ALA A 74 -16.87 -2.26 13.95
N THR A 75 -16.56 -0.96 13.95
CA THR A 75 -16.83 -0.06 15.07
C THR A 75 -18.34 0.01 15.33
N ARG A 76 -19.15 0.16 14.29
CA ARG A 76 -20.61 0.16 14.39
C ARG A 76 -21.14 -1.15 14.98
N ALA A 77 -20.61 -2.30 14.55
CA ALA A 77 -21.00 -3.60 15.06
C ALA A 77 -20.66 -3.77 16.55
N VAL A 78 -19.49 -3.30 16.98
CA VAL A 78 -19.08 -3.32 18.41
C VAL A 78 -19.94 -2.37 19.24
N THR A 79 -20.23 -1.16 18.74
CA THR A 79 -21.08 -0.20 19.45
C THR A 79 -22.50 -0.73 19.64
N LEU A 80 -23.12 -1.28 18.59
CA LEU A 80 -24.45 -1.90 18.69
C LEU A 80 -24.45 -3.08 19.65
N ALA A 81 -23.39 -3.90 19.64
CA ALA A 81 -23.24 -5.00 20.60
C ALA A 81 -23.18 -4.51 22.04
N ASN A 82 -22.39 -3.45 22.29
CA ASN A 82 -22.27 -2.87 23.62
C ASN A 82 -23.59 -2.24 24.08
N GLN A 83 -24.33 -1.57 23.19
CA GLN A 83 -25.67 -1.06 23.49
C GLN A 83 -26.63 -2.19 23.89
N GLN A 84 -26.62 -3.31 23.15
CA GLN A 84 -27.44 -4.46 23.48
C GLN A 84 -27.07 -5.04 24.85
N ILE A 85 -25.78 -5.19 25.15
CA ILE A 85 -25.31 -5.67 26.45
C ILE A 85 -25.79 -4.76 27.59
N GLN A 86 -25.83 -3.44 27.38
CA GLN A 86 -26.36 -2.51 28.39
C GLN A 86 -27.86 -2.70 28.63
N VAL A 87 -28.66 -2.90 27.57
CA VAL A 87 -30.09 -3.21 27.68
C VAL A 87 -30.31 -4.54 28.40
N ASP A 88 -29.51 -5.56 28.05
CA ASP A 88 -29.57 -6.87 28.70
C ASP A 88 -29.20 -6.78 30.20
N LEU A 89 -28.23 -5.91 30.55
CA LEU A 89 -27.84 -5.66 31.94
C LEU A 89 -28.98 -5.01 32.74
N GLU A 90 -29.62 -3.98 32.18
CA GLU A 90 -30.74 -3.29 32.82
C GLU A 90 -31.93 -4.24 33.06
N LEU A 91 -32.22 -5.09 32.07
CA LEU A 91 -33.27 -6.09 32.19
C LEU A 91 -32.91 -7.17 33.22
N PHE A 92 -31.63 -7.59 33.27
CA PHE A 92 -31.14 -8.53 34.26
C PHE A 92 -31.17 -7.96 35.68
N THR A 93 -30.79 -6.70 35.90
CA THR A 93 -30.85 -6.08 37.23
C THR A 93 -32.29 -5.92 37.69
N SER A 94 -33.20 -5.53 36.79
CA SER A 94 -34.63 -5.45 37.10
C SER A 94 -35.23 -6.82 37.44
N TRP A 95 -34.80 -7.87 36.74
CA TRP A 95 -35.14 -9.25 37.05
C TRP A 95 -34.59 -9.68 38.42
N LEU A 96 -33.34 -9.32 38.73
CA LEU A 96 -32.68 -9.64 40.00
C LEU A 96 -33.39 -9.02 41.20
N ASP A 97 -33.83 -7.76 41.09
CA ASP A 97 -34.60 -7.08 42.13
C ASP A 97 -35.97 -7.74 42.34
N ALA A 98 -36.65 -8.13 41.25
CA ALA A 98 -37.91 -8.88 41.33
C ALA A 98 -37.73 -10.26 41.97
N TYR A 99 -36.63 -10.95 41.66
CA TYR A 99 -36.27 -12.22 42.25
C TYR A 99 -35.98 -12.09 43.75
N ALA A 100 -35.17 -11.10 44.15
CA ALA A 100 -34.83 -10.82 45.54
C ALA A 100 -36.04 -10.41 46.38
N SER A 101 -37.00 -9.70 45.80
CA SER A 101 -38.26 -9.30 46.45
C SER A 101 -39.34 -10.39 46.46
N GLY A 102 -39.09 -11.55 45.85
CA GLY A 102 -40.05 -12.65 45.77
C GLY A 102 -41.25 -12.38 44.85
N ASN A 103 -41.17 -11.38 43.97
CA ASN A 103 -42.25 -11.02 43.05
C ASN A 103 -42.23 -11.91 41.78
N THR A 104 -42.80 -13.10 41.90
CA THR A 104 -42.82 -14.12 40.83
C THR A 104 -43.43 -13.62 39.52
N ARG A 105 -44.45 -12.76 39.59
CA ARG A 105 -45.07 -12.16 38.40
C ARG A 105 -44.09 -11.28 37.61
N LEU A 106 -43.27 -10.47 38.30
CA LEU A 106 -42.25 -9.65 37.64
C LEU A 106 -41.05 -10.47 37.16
N VAL A 107 -40.68 -11.54 37.88
CA VAL A 107 -39.65 -12.49 37.45
C VAL A 107 -40.00 -13.08 36.08
N ASP A 108 -41.21 -13.61 35.91
CA ASP A 108 -41.66 -14.20 34.64
C ASP A 108 -41.76 -13.14 33.52
N PHE A 109 -42.21 -11.94 33.86
CA PHE A 109 -42.34 -10.81 32.92
C PHE A 109 -41.00 -10.36 32.34
N TYR A 110 -39.94 -10.27 33.16
CA TYR A 110 -38.61 -9.89 32.68
C TYR A 110 -37.92 -11.03 31.93
N GLN A 111 -38.07 -12.28 32.38
CA GLN A 111 -37.50 -13.44 31.68
C GLN A 111 -38.03 -13.58 30.25
N THR A 112 -39.32 -13.31 30.04
CA THR A 112 -39.93 -13.38 28.70
C THR A 112 -39.38 -12.33 27.73
N ARG A 113 -38.73 -11.28 28.22
CA ARG A 113 -38.14 -10.20 27.40
C ARG A 113 -36.65 -10.33 27.15
N PHE A 114 -35.99 -11.33 27.73
CA PHE A 114 -34.60 -11.58 27.42
C PHE A 114 -34.45 -11.91 25.93
N GLU A 115 -33.60 -11.15 25.23
CA GLU A 115 -33.25 -11.45 23.86
C GLU A 115 -32.68 -12.88 23.75
N PRO A 116 -32.89 -13.60 22.63
CA PRO A 116 -32.49 -15.01 22.51
C PRO A 116 -30.99 -15.24 22.79
N GLU A 117 -30.12 -14.29 22.43
CA GLU A 117 -28.69 -14.38 22.73
C GLU A 117 -28.42 -14.32 24.24
N PHE A 118 -29.08 -13.40 24.95
CA PHE A 118 -28.97 -13.27 26.39
C PHE A 118 -29.63 -14.43 27.13
N ALA A 119 -30.81 -14.89 26.68
CA ALA A 119 -31.51 -16.03 27.27
C ALA A 119 -30.66 -17.31 27.26
N ARG A 120 -29.87 -17.55 26.19
CA ARG A 120 -28.91 -18.66 26.14
C ARG A 120 -27.79 -18.51 27.16
N ALA A 121 -27.26 -17.31 27.34
CA ALA A 121 -26.24 -17.05 28.36
C ALA A 121 -26.83 -17.19 29.78
N PHE A 122 -28.04 -16.69 29.99
CA PHE A 122 -28.80 -16.79 31.24
C PHE A 122 -29.13 -18.23 31.63
N ALA A 123 -29.39 -19.11 30.66
CA ALA A 123 -29.67 -20.52 30.89
C ALA A 123 -28.49 -21.30 31.51
N VAL A 124 -27.27 -20.77 31.44
CA VAL A 124 -26.08 -21.36 32.07
C VAL A 124 -26.10 -21.05 33.58
N GLY A 125 -26.97 -21.76 34.32
CA GLY A 125 -27.17 -21.93 35.78
C GLY A 125 -26.69 -20.84 36.76
N SER A 126 -25.45 -20.38 36.65
CA SER A 126 -24.80 -19.33 37.45
C SER A 126 -25.50 -17.96 37.45
N LEU A 127 -26.42 -17.69 36.51
CA LEU A 127 -27.22 -16.47 36.45
C LEU A 127 -28.66 -16.65 36.94
N ARG A 128 -29.12 -17.90 37.12
CA ARG A 128 -30.51 -18.20 37.53
C ARG A 128 -30.75 -18.13 39.03
N ASP A 129 -29.70 -18.29 39.82
CA ASP A 129 -29.78 -18.23 41.28
C ASP A 129 -28.59 -17.46 41.87
N PRO A 130 -28.48 -16.15 41.61
CA PRO A 130 -27.32 -15.37 42.03
C PRO A 130 -27.24 -15.17 43.55
N LEU A 131 -28.33 -15.40 44.29
CA LEU A 131 -28.38 -15.22 45.75
C LEU A 131 -27.97 -16.48 46.52
N ASN A 132 -28.33 -17.67 46.04
CA ASN A 132 -28.04 -18.91 46.75
C ASN A 132 -26.92 -19.74 46.10
N ASN A 133 -26.45 -19.35 44.91
CA ASN A 133 -25.33 -20.02 44.24
C ASN A 133 -23.99 -19.32 44.55
N PRO A 134 -23.10 -19.91 45.37
CA PRO A 134 -21.77 -19.34 45.61
C PRO A 134 -20.87 -19.32 44.35
N ALA A 135 -21.24 -20.04 43.29
CA ALA A 135 -20.61 -19.97 41.96
C ALA A 135 -21.25 -18.92 41.03
N ALA A 136 -22.12 -18.06 41.53
CA ALA A 136 -22.71 -16.96 40.78
C ALA A 136 -21.62 -16.03 40.20
N VAL A 137 -21.82 -15.58 38.96
CA VAL A 137 -20.80 -14.84 38.22
C VAL A 137 -20.69 -13.41 38.77
N ARG A 138 -19.48 -13.01 39.19
CA ARG A 138 -19.20 -11.64 39.70
C ARG A 138 -19.48 -10.53 38.69
N GLN A 139 -19.36 -10.82 37.39
CA GLN A 139 -19.72 -9.93 36.28
C GLN A 139 -20.62 -10.69 35.30
N PRO A 140 -21.95 -10.53 35.40
CA PRO A 140 -22.93 -11.29 34.63
C PRO A 140 -22.71 -11.26 33.11
N LEU A 141 -22.23 -10.13 32.60
CA LEU A 141 -22.22 -9.80 31.17
C LEU A 141 -20.82 -9.47 30.62
N ARG A 142 -19.83 -10.33 30.90
CA ARG A 142 -18.48 -10.16 30.31
C ARG A 142 -18.52 -10.47 28.80
N PRO A 143 -17.97 -9.62 27.92
CA PRO A 143 -17.95 -9.87 26.47
C PRO A 143 -17.33 -11.22 26.07
N ALA A 144 -16.40 -11.75 26.87
CA ALA A 144 -15.79 -13.06 26.64
C ALA A 144 -16.77 -14.25 26.79
N ARG A 145 -17.87 -14.08 27.53
CA ARG A 145 -18.92 -15.11 27.75
C ARG A 145 -20.13 -14.92 26.85
N LEU A 146 -20.40 -13.68 26.44
CA LEU A 146 -21.33 -13.35 25.37
C LEU A 146 -20.67 -13.68 24.03
N ARG A 147 -20.89 -14.90 23.52
CA ARG A 147 -20.69 -15.20 22.09
C ARG A 147 -21.82 -14.53 21.29
N THR A 148 -21.97 -13.22 21.43
CA THR A 148 -22.95 -12.43 20.71
C THR A 148 -22.48 -12.24 19.26
N ALA A 149 -23.43 -12.13 18.34
CA ALA A 149 -23.10 -11.98 16.92
C ALA A 149 -22.29 -10.70 16.64
N GLY A 150 -22.47 -9.65 17.44
CA GLY A 150 -21.87 -8.33 17.25
C GLY A 150 -20.34 -8.27 17.40
N PRO A 151 -19.72 -8.68 18.52
CA PRO A 151 -18.26 -8.67 18.68
C PRO A 151 -17.54 -9.63 17.71
N CYS A 152 -18.17 -10.76 17.36
CA CYS A 152 -17.64 -11.67 16.34
C CYS A 152 -17.66 -11.02 14.95
N ARG A 153 -18.76 -10.34 14.59
CA ARG A 153 -18.87 -9.57 13.35
C ARG A 153 -17.86 -8.42 13.32
N GLY A 154 -17.71 -7.69 14.43
CA GLY A 154 -16.70 -6.63 14.58
C GLY A 154 -15.29 -7.13 14.31
N ARG A 155 -14.88 -8.23 14.97
CA ARG A 155 -13.57 -8.86 14.75
C ARG A 155 -13.35 -9.30 13.31
N ARG A 156 -14.35 -9.93 12.68
CA ARG A 156 -14.26 -10.35 11.27
C ARG A 156 -14.07 -9.15 10.35
N LEU A 157 -14.85 -8.08 10.54
CA LEU A 157 -14.72 -6.86 9.75
C LEU A 157 -13.38 -6.14 9.98
N THR A 158 -12.86 -6.15 11.20
CA THR A 158 -11.50 -5.66 11.48
C THR A 158 -10.44 -6.47 10.75
N GLN A 159 -10.58 -7.81 10.73
CA GLN A 159 -9.65 -8.66 9.98
C GLN A 159 -9.73 -8.40 8.48
N GLU A 160 -10.94 -8.32 7.91
CA GLU A 160 -11.13 -7.95 6.49
C GLU A 160 -10.52 -6.57 6.17
N SER A 161 -10.64 -5.60 7.09
CA SER A 161 -10.03 -4.27 6.96
C SER A 161 -8.51 -4.35 6.88
N GLU A 162 -7.88 -5.12 7.77
CA GLU A 162 -6.42 -5.30 7.79
C GLU A 162 -5.90 -5.99 6.53
N GLU A 163 -6.59 -7.04 6.08
CA GLU A 163 -6.23 -7.74 4.85
C GLU A 163 -6.29 -6.82 3.62
N MET A 164 -7.29 -5.93 3.54
CA MET A 164 -7.37 -4.94 2.48
C MET A 164 -6.28 -3.88 2.59
N PHE A 165 -5.97 -3.43 3.81
CA PHE A 165 -4.89 -2.47 4.05
C PHE A 165 -3.54 -3.03 3.61
N GLU A 166 -3.22 -4.28 3.97
CA GLU A 166 -1.98 -4.94 3.56
C GLU A 166 -1.88 -5.15 2.04
N ARG A 167 -2.99 -5.52 1.39
CA ARG A 167 -3.03 -5.54 -0.08
C ARG A 167 -2.79 -4.14 -0.68
N GLY A 168 -3.33 -3.11 -0.05
CA GLY A 168 -3.11 -1.71 -0.42
C GLY A 168 -1.63 -1.33 -0.30
N ASN A 169 -0.97 -1.70 0.80
CA ASN A 169 0.46 -1.51 1.01
C ASN A 169 1.29 -2.19 -0.09
N ALA A 170 0.96 -3.44 -0.42
CA ALA A 170 1.64 -4.19 -1.46
C ALA A 170 1.48 -3.53 -2.85
N ALA A 171 0.28 -3.08 -3.18
CA ALA A 171 0.02 -2.35 -4.43
C ALA A 171 0.79 -1.01 -4.46
N GLY A 172 0.74 -0.25 -3.36
CA GLY A 172 1.47 1.01 -3.21
C GLY A 172 2.97 0.86 -3.41
N ALA A 173 3.57 -0.15 -2.77
CA ALA A 173 5.01 -0.43 -2.89
C ALA A 173 5.42 -0.71 -4.35
N ILE A 174 4.57 -1.37 -5.13
CA ILE A 174 4.82 -1.56 -6.57
C ILE A 174 4.75 -0.22 -7.30
N GLY A 175 3.71 0.58 -7.04
CA GLY A 175 3.57 1.93 -7.61
C GLY A 175 4.79 2.82 -7.33
N ASP A 176 5.28 2.81 -6.08
CA ASP A 176 6.45 3.57 -5.65
C ASP A 176 7.72 3.14 -6.39
N ASN A 177 7.89 1.85 -6.67
CA ASN A 177 9.02 1.36 -7.48
C ASN A 177 8.98 1.91 -8.92
N TYR A 178 7.79 2.04 -9.50
CA TYR A 178 7.62 2.70 -10.80
C TYR A 178 7.89 4.21 -10.72
N VAL A 179 7.50 4.90 -9.64
CA VAL A 179 7.85 6.33 -9.43
C VAL A 179 9.36 6.50 -9.28
N LEU A 180 10.03 5.64 -8.51
CA LEU A 180 11.48 5.69 -8.40
C LEU A 180 12.15 5.53 -9.77
N ASN A 181 11.62 4.63 -10.60
CA ASN A 181 12.17 4.39 -11.93
C ASN A 181 11.95 5.56 -12.91
N THR A 182 10.85 6.34 -12.78
CA THR A 182 10.69 7.58 -13.57
C THR A 182 11.77 8.60 -13.25
N VAL A 183 12.19 8.72 -11.98
CA VAL A 183 13.29 9.63 -11.59
C VAL A 183 14.60 9.22 -12.24
N VAL A 184 14.90 7.92 -12.30
CA VAL A 184 16.09 7.39 -13.00
C VAL A 184 16.03 7.73 -14.50
N LEU A 185 14.89 7.53 -15.14
CA LEU A 185 14.72 7.81 -16.56
C LEU A 185 14.72 9.32 -16.87
N ALA A 186 14.25 10.15 -15.94
CA ALA A 186 14.36 11.60 -16.04
C ALA A 186 15.83 12.06 -16.01
N LEU A 187 16.69 11.40 -15.22
CA LEU A 187 18.14 11.65 -15.27
C LEU A 187 18.73 11.27 -16.64
N VAL A 188 18.29 10.19 -17.27
CA VAL A 188 18.69 9.83 -18.64
C VAL A 188 18.32 10.92 -19.63
N LEU A 189 17.08 11.41 -19.58
CA LEU A 189 16.59 12.51 -20.44
C LEU A 189 17.41 13.78 -20.23
N PHE A 190 17.70 14.12 -18.96
CA PHE A 190 18.49 15.29 -18.62
C PHE A 190 19.93 15.20 -19.16
N LEU A 191 20.59 14.06 -18.97
CA LEU A 191 21.94 13.81 -19.47
C LEU A 191 21.97 13.85 -21.01
N GLY A 192 20.99 13.23 -21.67
CA GLY A 192 20.84 13.28 -23.12
C GLY A 192 20.62 14.71 -23.63
N ALA A 193 19.85 15.54 -22.92
CA ALA A 193 19.59 16.92 -23.30
C ALA A 193 20.81 17.86 -23.10
N LEU A 194 21.78 17.47 -22.27
CA LEU A 194 23.00 18.25 -22.04
C LEU A 194 24.07 18.03 -23.13
N GLU A 195 23.97 16.92 -23.85
CA GLU A 195 24.92 16.46 -24.88
C GLU A 195 25.30 17.53 -25.92
N PRO A 196 24.36 18.32 -26.51
CA PRO A 196 24.70 19.30 -27.55
C PRO A 196 25.43 20.53 -27.02
N ARG A 197 25.42 20.76 -25.70
CA ARG A 197 26.02 21.95 -25.07
C ARG A 197 27.51 21.79 -24.77
N LEU A 198 28.08 20.61 -25.06
CA LEU A 198 29.42 20.26 -24.65
C LEU A 198 30.38 20.27 -25.82
N ASN A 199 31.34 21.20 -25.77
CA ASN A 199 32.34 21.37 -26.82
C ASN A 199 33.43 20.29 -26.82
N ALA A 200 33.52 19.47 -25.76
CA ALA A 200 34.56 18.45 -25.62
C ALA A 200 33.99 17.06 -25.92
N LEU A 201 34.51 16.42 -26.99
CA LEU A 201 34.08 15.10 -27.45
C LEU A 201 34.17 14.02 -26.36
N SER A 202 35.22 14.09 -25.52
CA SER A 202 35.40 13.18 -24.39
C SER A 202 34.26 13.32 -23.36
N LEU A 203 33.79 14.55 -23.11
CA LEU A 203 32.73 14.79 -22.14
C LEU A 203 31.35 14.37 -22.69
N ARG A 204 31.09 14.61 -23.99
CA ARG A 204 29.90 14.07 -24.69
C ARG A 204 29.85 12.54 -24.56
N THR A 205 30.96 11.87 -24.85
CA THR A 205 31.07 10.40 -24.77
C THR A 205 30.81 9.89 -23.34
N VAL A 206 31.40 10.51 -22.32
CA VAL A 206 31.21 10.10 -20.91
C VAL A 206 29.75 10.22 -20.49
N ILE A 207 29.07 11.31 -20.85
CA ILE A 207 27.66 11.52 -20.50
C ILE A 207 26.75 10.52 -21.21
N ILE A 208 26.99 10.24 -22.50
CA ILE A 208 26.22 9.27 -23.27
C ILE A 208 26.38 7.87 -22.67
N VAL A 209 27.60 7.47 -22.32
CA VAL A 209 27.84 6.17 -21.67
C VAL A 209 27.11 6.10 -20.32
N MET A 210 27.16 7.16 -19.52
CA MET A 210 26.41 7.21 -18.24
C MET A 210 24.89 7.12 -18.48
N ALA A 211 24.36 7.88 -19.43
CA ALA A 211 22.94 7.88 -19.78
C ALA A 211 22.49 6.49 -20.28
N LEU A 212 23.31 5.84 -21.11
CA LEU A 212 23.06 4.49 -21.59
C LEU A 212 23.01 3.47 -20.44
N LEU A 213 23.96 3.52 -19.50
CA LEU A 213 23.97 2.62 -18.33
C LEU A 213 22.72 2.81 -17.45
N LEU A 214 22.33 4.06 -17.21
CA LEU A 214 21.11 4.38 -16.46
C LEU A 214 19.84 3.94 -17.21
N LEU A 215 19.80 4.09 -18.54
CA LEU A 215 18.68 3.62 -19.35
C LEU A 215 18.55 2.09 -19.28
N LEU A 216 19.65 1.36 -19.44
CA LEU A 216 19.66 -0.10 -19.33
C LEU A 216 19.21 -0.56 -17.95
N TYR A 217 19.65 0.11 -16.88
CA TYR A 217 19.17 -0.15 -15.53
C TYR A 217 17.66 0.11 -15.39
N GLY A 218 17.16 1.25 -15.90
CA GLY A 218 15.75 1.59 -15.86
C GLY A 218 14.86 0.63 -16.65
N LEU A 219 15.32 0.18 -17.82
CA LEU A 219 14.65 -0.83 -18.64
C LEU A 219 14.67 -2.22 -17.98
N PHE A 220 15.79 -2.59 -17.37
CA PHE A 220 15.90 -3.84 -16.62
C PHE A 220 14.90 -3.89 -15.46
N ASN A 221 14.76 -2.80 -14.70
CA ASN A 221 13.75 -2.70 -13.65
C ASN A 221 12.32 -2.82 -14.20
N LEU A 222 12.03 -2.12 -15.31
CA LEU A 222 10.73 -2.18 -15.99
C LEU A 222 10.33 -3.61 -16.40
N LEU A 223 11.29 -4.41 -16.86
CA LEU A 223 11.05 -5.81 -17.25
C LEU A 223 10.80 -6.72 -16.04
N ARG A 224 11.31 -6.37 -14.86
CA ARG A 224 11.14 -7.14 -13.63
C ARG A 224 9.84 -6.81 -12.91
N TYR A 225 9.36 -5.57 -13.02
CA TYR A 225 8.18 -5.12 -12.28
C TYR A 225 6.90 -5.77 -12.80
N PRO A 226 5.98 -6.13 -11.89
CA PRO A 226 4.72 -6.73 -12.29
C PRO A 226 3.85 -5.70 -13.01
N LEU A 227 3.36 -6.07 -14.19
CA LEU A 227 2.43 -5.23 -14.94
C LEU A 227 1.08 -5.21 -14.25
N PHE A 228 0.49 -4.01 -14.13
CA PHE A 228 -0.89 -3.90 -13.72
C PHE A 228 -1.78 -4.41 -14.86
N ILE A 229 -2.35 -5.60 -14.67
CA ILE A 229 -3.36 -6.15 -15.57
C ILE A 229 -4.69 -5.94 -14.87
N ASN A 230 -5.56 -5.12 -15.46
CA ASN A 230 -6.95 -4.94 -14.99
C ASN A 230 -7.64 -6.31 -15.01
N GLY A 231 -7.63 -7.00 -13.87
CA GLY A 231 -8.24 -8.31 -13.70
C GLY A 231 -9.50 -8.18 -12.88
N GLY A 232 -10.65 -8.06 -13.57
CA GLY A 232 -12.00 -8.46 -13.13
C GLY A 232 -12.52 -7.91 -11.80
#